data_AF-A0A7C2K0H0-F1
#
_entry.id   AF-A0A7C2K0H0-F1
#
_cell.length_a   1.000
_cell.length_b   1.000
_cell.length_c   1.000
_cell.angle_alpha   90.00
_cell.angle_beta   90.00
_cell.angle_gamma   90.00
#
_symmetry.space_group_name_H-M   'P 1'
#
loop_
_entity.id
_entity.type
_entity.pdbx_description
1 polymer ?
#
loop_
_entity_poly.entity_id
_entity_poly.type
_entity_poly.pdbx_seq_one_letter_code
_entity_poly.pdbx_strand_id
1 'polypeptide(L)' 'MLSSLLPPAGVDPRPRLLIAGCSTRAAAWSAVRAGFRPVCADQFGDEDLRQVAEVVDRDRWLEPR' A
#
# COMPACT_ATOMS: atom_id res chain seq x y z
N MET A 1 22.14 18.01 -17.09
CA MET A 1 22.04 17.89 -15.62
C MET A 1 20.59 17.62 -15.13
N LEU A 2 19.80 16.79 -15.84
CA LEU A 2 18.39 16.48 -15.46
C LEU A 2 18.14 14.99 -15.14
N SER A 3 19.20 14.16 -15.16
CA SER A 3 19.09 12.70 -15.00
C SER A 3 18.84 12.24 -13.57
N SER A 4 18.98 13.09 -12.54
CA SER A 4 18.95 12.65 -11.13
C SER A 4 17.58 12.74 -10.46
N LEU A 5 16.54 13.17 -11.17
CA LEU A 5 15.16 13.22 -10.66
C LEU A 5 14.36 11.96 -11.00
N LEU A 6 14.90 11.09 -11.87
CA LEU A 6 14.30 9.80 -12.14
C LEU A 6 14.64 8.86 -10.99
N PRO A 7 13.63 8.19 -10.40
CA PRO A 7 13.89 7.15 -9.43
C PRO A 7 14.78 6.08 -10.08
N PRO A 8 15.69 5.46 -9.30
CA PRO A 8 16.58 4.43 -9.83
C PRO A 8 15.76 3.32 -10.48
N ALA A 9 16.29 2.76 -11.58
CA ALA A 9 15.60 1.71 -12.33
C ALA A 9 15.14 0.59 -11.39
N GLY A 10 13.85 0.27 -11.43
CA GLY A 10 13.22 -0.74 -10.57
C GLY A 10 12.47 -0.21 -9.35
N VAL A 11 12.55 1.09 -9.05
CA VAL A 11 11.69 1.72 -8.04
C VAL A 11 10.38 2.16 -8.68
N ASP A 12 9.26 1.68 -8.15
CA ASP A 12 7.96 2.21 -8.55
C ASP A 12 7.88 3.69 -8.16
N PRO A 13 7.67 4.61 -9.11
CA PRO A 13 7.69 6.05 -8.84
C PRO A 13 6.52 6.51 -7.95
N ARG A 14 5.49 5.67 -7.78
CA ARG A 14 4.30 6.01 -7.01
C ARG A 14 4.61 6.04 -5.50
N PRO A 15 4.24 7.11 -4.79
CA PRO A 15 4.46 7.20 -3.35
C PRO A 15 3.67 6.13 -2.60
N ARG A 16 4.28 5.53 -1.56
CA ARG A 16 3.61 4.59 -0.66
C ARG A 16 2.67 5.33 0.29
N LEU A 17 1.48 4.77 0.53
CA LEU A 17 0.46 5.34 1.42
C LEU A 17 -0.04 4.26 2.39
N LEU A 18 0.18 4.46 3.69
CA LEU A 18 -0.41 3.60 4.72
C LEU A 18 -1.88 3.97 4.92
N ILE A 19 -2.76 2.98 4.86
CA ILE A 19 -4.18 3.08 5.18
C ILE A 19 -4.45 2.09 6.31
N ALA A 20 -4.86 2.59 7.46
CA ALA A 20 -5.17 1.77 8.64
C ALA A 20 -6.66 1.86 8.94
N GLY A 21 -7.35 0.72 8.99
CA GLY A 21 -8.77 0.68 9.29
C GLY A 21 -9.36 -0.72 9.33
N CYS A 22 -10.59 -0.81 9.82
CA CYS A 22 -11.35 -2.05 9.91
C CYS A 22 -11.56 -2.68 8.52
N SER A 23 -11.91 -1.86 7.53
CA SER A 23 -11.84 -2.18 6.10
C SER A 23 -11.26 -0.98 5.34
N THR A 24 -10.25 -1.25 4.53
CA THR A 24 -9.46 -0.27 3.77
C THR A 24 -9.68 -0.40 2.27
N ARG A 25 -10.49 -1.38 1.84
CA ARG A 25 -10.72 -1.75 0.44
C ARG A 25 -11.09 -0.57 -0.45
N ALA A 26 -12.11 0.20 -0.09
CA ALA A 26 -12.53 1.36 -0.88
C ALA A 26 -11.45 2.47 -0.96
N ALA A 27 -10.71 2.66 0.13
CA ALA A 27 -9.64 3.64 0.21
C ALA A 27 -8.42 3.21 -0.63
N ALA A 28 -8.06 1.92 -0.65
CA ALA A 28 -6.98 1.37 -1.47
C ALA A 28 -7.25 1.59 -2.97
N TRP A 29 -8.45 1.27 -3.44
CA TRP A 29 -8.85 1.52 -4.83
C TRP A 29 -8.82 3.00 -5.19
N SER A 30 -9.16 3.88 -4.25
CA SER A 30 -9.08 5.34 -4.45
C SER A 30 -7.63 5.82 -4.53
N ALA A 31 -6.76 5.30 -3.68
CA ALA A 31 -5.33 5.59 -3.68
C ALA A 31 -4.66 5.18 -4.99
N VAL A 32 -5.01 4.01 -5.54
CA VAL A 32 -4.50 3.56 -6.85
C VAL A 32 -4.88 4.53 -7.96
N ARG A 33 -6.14 4.97 -8.03
CA ARG A 33 -6.59 5.97 -9.03
C ARG A 33 -5.88 7.32 -8.86
N ALA A 34 -5.51 7.66 -7.63
CA ALA A 34 -4.76 8.87 -7.32
C ALA A 34 -3.22 8.72 -7.52
N GLY A 35 -2.75 7.57 -8.02
CA GLY A 35 -1.34 7.35 -8.33
C GLY A 35 -0.48 6.95 -7.12
N PHE A 36 -1.07 6.45 -6.04
CA PHE A 36 -0.36 5.94 -4.88
C PHE A 36 -0.15 4.42 -4.94
N ARG A 37 0.77 3.95 -4.10
CA ARG A 37 0.96 2.55 -3.72
C ARG A 37 0.41 2.29 -2.32
N PRO A 38 -0.82 1.79 -2.18
CA PRO A 38 -1.41 1.55 -0.88
C PRO A 38 -0.72 0.40 -0.13
N VAL A 39 -0.56 0.61 1.17
CA VAL A 39 -0.20 -0.39 2.18
C VAL A 39 -1.34 -0.39 3.18
N CYS A 40 -2.01 -1.53 3.34
CA CYS A 40 -3.28 -1.62 4.04
C CYS A 40 -3.14 -2.46 5.31
N ALA A 41 -3.35 -1.85 6.47
CA ALA A 41 -3.67 -2.59 7.68
C ALA A 41 -5.19 -2.80 7.71
N ASP A 42 -5.62 -4.02 7.39
CA ASP A 42 -7.00 -4.41 7.12
C ASP A 42 -7.32 -5.73 7.82
N GLN A 43 -8.50 -5.86 8.44
CA GLN A 43 -8.83 -7.06 9.21
C GLN A 43 -9.30 -8.24 8.34
N PHE A 44 -9.82 -7.95 7.16
CA PHE A 44 -10.39 -8.95 6.26
C PHE A 44 -9.31 -9.42 5.28
N GLY A 45 -8.57 -8.44 4.73
CA GLY A 45 -7.55 -8.72 3.73
C GLY A 45 -8.14 -9.50 2.56
N ASP A 46 -9.24 -9.04 1.97
CA ASP A 46 -9.88 -9.74 0.86
C ASP A 46 -8.93 -9.87 -0.35
N GLU A 47 -9.16 -10.86 -1.22
CA GLU A 47 -8.29 -11.10 -2.38
C GLU A 47 -8.26 -9.91 -3.35
N ASP A 48 -9.40 -9.22 -3.53
CA ASP A 48 -9.48 -8.03 -4.38
C ASP A 48 -8.68 -6.84 -3.79
N LEU A 49 -8.51 -6.78 -2.47
CA LEU A 49 -7.61 -5.83 -1.81
C LEU A 49 -6.14 -6.21 -2.04
N ARG A 50 -5.76 -7.49 -1.93
CA ARG A 50 -4.38 -7.96 -2.17
C ARG A 50 -3.91 -7.76 -3.61
N GLN A 51 -4.83 -7.70 -4.57
CA GLN A 51 -4.52 -7.39 -5.97
C GLN A 51 -4.02 -5.95 -6.17
N VAL A 52 -4.35 -5.02 -5.27
CA VAL A 52 -4.07 -3.59 -5.45
C VAL A 52 -3.21 -2.97 -4.35
N ALA A 53 -3.07 -3.64 -3.20
CA ALA A 53 -2.35 -3.13 -2.04
C ALA A 53 -1.48 -4.22 -1.40
N GLU A 54 -0.38 -3.79 -0.78
CA GLU A 54 0.32 -4.61 0.22
C GLU A 54 -0.59 -4.70 1.46
N VAL A 55 -1.12 -5.88 1.78
CA VAL A 55 -1.94 -6.07 2.99
C VAL A 55 -1.04 -6.53 4.13
N VAL A 56 -0.98 -5.73 5.18
CA VAL A 56 -0.22 -6.04 6.38
C VAL A 56 -1.14 -6.74 7.36
N ASP A 57 -0.81 -7.98 7.68
CA ASP A 57 -1.54 -8.79 8.63
C ASP A 57 -1.54 -8.14 10.02
N ARG A 58 -2.72 -8.04 10.64
CA ARG A 58 -2.89 -7.54 12.01
C ARG A 58 -2.06 -8.36 13.01
N ASP A 59 -2.03 -9.68 12.84
CA ASP A 59 -1.44 -10.60 13.82
C ASP A 59 0.09 -10.53 13.77
N ARG A 60 0.67 -10.07 12.65
CA ARG A 60 2.11 -9.77 12.54
C ARG A 60 2.57 -8.60 13.41
N TRP A 61 1.66 -7.73 13.86
CA TRP A 61 1.98 -6.58 14.73
C TRP A 61 1.71 -6.83 16.22
N LEU A 62 1.01 -7.91 16.57
CA LEU A 62 0.64 -8.22 17.95
C LEU A 62 1.67 -9.11 18.66
N GLU A 63 2.62 -9.68 17.93
CA GLU A 63 3.77 -10.39 18.49
C GLU A 63 4.77 -9.36 19.09
N PRO A 64 5.02 -9.36 20.41
CA PRO A 64 6.04 -8.51 21.01
C PRO A 64 7.41 -8.96 20.50
N ARG A 65 8.20 -8.03 19.94
CA ARG A 65 9.60 -8.25 19.59
C ARG A 65 10.51 -8.15 20.81
#